data_AF-A0A7X1GRZ4-F1
#
_entry.id   AF-A0A7X1GRZ4-F1
#
_cell.length_a   1.000
_cell.length_b   1.000
_cell.length_c   1.000
_cell.angle_alpha   90.00
_cell.angle_beta   90.00
_cell.angle_gamma   90.00
#
_symmetry.space_group_name_H-M   'P 1'
#
loop_
_entity.id
_entity.type
_entity.pdbx_description
1 polymer ?
#
loop_
_entity_poly.entity_id
_entity_poly.type
_entity_poly.pdbx_seq_one_letter_code
_entity_poly.pdbx_strand_id
1 'polypeptide(L)'
;MIRLKPQDLRGKDVGAAKEFPDLTSDLINLANHLSKATTRKKLGNPALAIEEFEGKTFEEWAYFYDQKRPGALDTASQEIYSAIEKLRKALELVDEDLVRHWVEEAVLKRTYAAWRIQETILRHIAKLQGKPFRQADDQESEAGIDGFIDECPFSVRPVSHYFKGPPEEQDTQVAVVYFEKDKRGLKVYYDL
;
A
#
# COMPACT_ATOMS: atom_id res chain seq x y z
N MET A 1 9.17 -12.80 30.81
CA MET A 1 9.59 -13.09 29.42
C MET A 1 10.20 -14.49 29.40
N ILE A 2 9.69 -15.41 28.58
CA ILE A 2 10.22 -16.77 28.46
C ILE A 2 11.07 -16.82 27.19
N ARG A 3 12.31 -17.29 27.28
CA ARG A 3 13.22 -17.48 26.15
C ARG A 3 13.45 -18.97 25.96
N LEU A 4 12.89 -19.53 24.89
CA LEU A 4 13.13 -20.92 24.50
C LEU A 4 14.51 -21.03 23.85
N LYS A 5 15.29 -22.05 24.21
CA LYS A 5 16.59 -22.29 23.60
C LYS A 5 16.39 -22.93 22.23
N PRO A 6 17.34 -22.77 21.29
CA PRO A 6 17.23 -23.42 20.00
C PRO A 6 17.09 -24.96 20.11
N GLN A 7 17.64 -25.59 21.13
CA GLN A 7 17.47 -27.02 21.40
C GLN A 7 16.05 -27.42 21.88
N ASP A 8 15.26 -26.47 22.39
CA ASP A 8 13.90 -26.69 22.88
C ASP A 8 12.87 -26.63 21.73
N LEU A 9 13.31 -26.21 20.54
CA LEU A 9 12.52 -26.24 19.31
C LEU A 9 12.52 -27.67 18.76
N ARG A 10 11.46 -28.46 19.04
CA ARG A 10 11.22 -29.73 18.34
C ARG A 10 10.99 -29.45 16.84
N GLY A 11 11.51 -30.30 15.96
CA GLY A 11 11.36 -30.14 14.50
C GLY A 11 12.52 -29.42 13.80
N LYS A 12 13.70 -29.34 14.43
CA LYS A 12 14.92 -28.77 13.83
C LYS A 12 15.57 -29.59 12.72
N ASP A 13 14.96 -30.71 12.33
CA ASP A 13 15.36 -31.46 11.13
C ASP A 13 14.80 -30.84 9.84
N VAL A 14 14.23 -29.62 9.88
CA VAL A 14 14.19 -28.80 8.68
C VAL A 14 15.64 -28.41 8.41
N GLY A 15 16.29 -29.09 7.46
CA GLY A 15 17.72 -28.95 7.17
C GLY A 15 18.20 -27.49 7.05
N ALA A 16 19.53 -27.30 7.01
CA ALA A 16 20.15 -25.97 7.02
C ALA A 16 19.40 -24.98 6.10
N ALA A 17 18.85 -23.93 6.70
CA ALA A 17 18.14 -22.89 5.96
C ALA A 17 19.11 -22.32 4.91
N LYS A 18 18.70 -22.36 3.64
CA LYS A 18 19.51 -21.77 2.58
C LYS A 18 19.54 -20.26 2.79
N GLU A 19 20.74 -19.71 2.93
CA GLU A 19 20.90 -18.26 2.91
C GLU A 19 20.60 -17.76 1.50
N PHE A 20 19.71 -16.77 1.42
CA PHE A 20 19.41 -16.06 0.19
C PHE A 20 20.35 -14.87 0.09
N PRO A 21 21.05 -14.67 -1.05
CA PRO A 21 21.87 -13.49 -1.25
C PRO A 21 21.05 -12.20 -1.08
N ASP A 22 21.72 -11.10 -0.74
CA ASP A 22 21.09 -9.81 -0.52
C ASP A 22 20.16 -9.41 -1.67
N LEU A 23 19.01 -8.82 -1.32
CA LEU A 23 17.93 -8.37 -2.22
C LEU A 23 17.22 -9.47 -3.03
N THR A 24 17.75 -10.70 -3.11
CA THR A 24 17.12 -11.76 -3.92
C THR A 24 15.75 -12.16 -3.37
N SER A 25 15.59 -12.22 -2.04
CA SER A 25 14.29 -12.50 -1.39
C SER A 25 13.24 -11.44 -1.72
N ASP A 26 13.62 -10.16 -1.77
CA ASP A 26 12.68 -9.07 -2.08
C ASP A 26 12.20 -9.13 -3.53
N LEU A 27 13.12 -9.44 -4.47
CA LEU A 27 12.77 -9.66 -5.86
C LEU A 27 11.85 -10.89 -6.03
N ILE A 28 12.15 -11.99 -5.34
CA ILE A 28 11.31 -13.20 -5.35
C ILE A 28 9.91 -12.89 -4.77
N ASN A 29 9.84 -12.14 -3.67
CA ASN A 29 8.59 -11.75 -3.05
C ASN A 29 7.75 -10.84 -3.96
N LEU A 30 8.37 -9.85 -4.61
CA LEU A 30 7.72 -9.00 -5.60
C LEU A 30 7.21 -9.83 -6.79
N ALA A 31 8.04 -10.71 -7.33
CA ALA A 31 7.67 -11.60 -8.44
C ALA A 31 6.49 -12.51 -8.06
N ASN A 32 6.49 -13.06 -6.85
CA ASN A 32 5.37 -13.86 -6.33
C ASN A 32 4.10 -13.03 -6.12
N HIS A 33 4.22 -11.77 -5.66
CA HIS A 33 3.06 -10.88 -5.54
C HIS A 33 2.40 -10.64 -6.91
N LEU A 34 3.21 -10.45 -7.96
CA LEU A 34 2.75 -10.24 -9.33
C LEU A 34 2.15 -11.52 -9.94
N SER A 35 2.81 -12.67 -9.78
CA SER A 35 2.36 -13.95 -10.36
C SER A 35 1.25 -14.65 -9.56
N LYS A 36 1.11 -14.28 -8.27
CA LYS A 36 0.20 -14.91 -7.30
C LYS A 36 0.43 -16.42 -7.20
N ALA A 37 1.66 -16.87 -7.38
CA ALA A 37 2.04 -18.27 -7.51
C ALA A 37 1.81 -19.07 -6.21
N THR A 38 2.02 -18.47 -5.04
CA THR A 38 1.83 -19.16 -3.75
C THR A 38 0.44 -19.00 -3.13
N THR A 39 -0.55 -18.55 -3.89
CA THR A 39 -1.92 -18.39 -3.36
C THR A 39 -2.56 -19.73 -2.99
N ARG A 40 -3.54 -19.69 -2.07
CA ARG A 40 -4.30 -20.90 -1.67
C ARG A 40 -4.99 -21.60 -2.83
N LYS A 41 -5.34 -20.87 -3.88
CA LYS A 41 -5.93 -21.47 -5.09
C LYS A 41 -4.95 -22.41 -5.79
N LYS A 42 -3.65 -22.07 -5.79
CA LYS A 42 -2.60 -22.83 -6.48
C LYS A 42 -1.96 -23.88 -5.56
N LEU A 43 -1.63 -23.49 -4.34
CA LEU A 43 -0.92 -24.34 -3.37
C LEU A 43 -1.84 -24.95 -2.29
N GLY A 44 -3.12 -24.64 -2.28
CA GLY A 44 -4.00 -25.03 -1.18
C GLY A 44 -3.68 -24.34 0.14
N ASN A 45 -4.06 -24.99 1.22
CA ASN A 45 -3.75 -24.52 2.57
C ASN A 45 -2.76 -25.48 3.23
N PRO A 46 -1.44 -25.18 3.21
CA PRO A 46 -0.44 -26.01 3.88
C PRO A 46 -0.73 -26.22 5.37
N ALA A 47 -1.35 -25.23 6.04
CA ALA A 47 -1.72 -25.35 7.46
C ALA A 47 -2.88 -26.34 7.70
N LEU A 48 -3.75 -26.58 6.73
CA LEU A 48 -4.72 -27.69 6.83
C LEU A 48 -4.09 -29.01 6.42
N ALA A 49 -3.18 -28.99 5.45
CA ALA A 49 -2.48 -30.20 5.04
C ALA A 49 -1.56 -30.74 6.15
N ILE A 50 -0.93 -29.89 6.95
CA ILE A 50 -0.07 -30.32 8.07
C ILE A 50 -0.88 -30.94 9.22
N GLU A 51 -2.18 -30.62 9.38
CA GLU A 51 -3.04 -31.28 10.37
C GLU A 51 -3.33 -32.74 10.03
N GLU A 52 -3.31 -33.08 8.74
CA GLU A 52 -3.47 -34.45 8.24
C GLU A 52 -2.14 -35.22 8.15
N PHE A 53 -1.00 -34.57 8.44
CA PHE A 53 0.32 -35.16 8.32
C PHE A 53 0.71 -35.91 9.60
N GLU A 54 0.90 -37.22 9.49
CA GLU A 54 1.25 -38.10 10.62
C GLU A 54 2.76 -38.35 10.77
N GLY A 55 3.58 -37.84 9.83
CA GLY A 55 5.03 -38.02 9.85
C GLY A 55 5.74 -37.13 10.88
N LYS A 56 7.05 -37.28 10.96
CA LYS A 56 7.91 -36.63 11.96
C LYS A 56 9.05 -35.82 11.34
N THR A 57 9.41 -36.07 10.09
CA THR A 57 10.52 -35.36 9.41
C THR A 57 10.04 -34.38 8.36
N PHE A 58 10.92 -33.45 7.96
CA PHE A 58 10.63 -32.52 6.88
C PHE A 58 10.54 -33.24 5.52
N GLU A 59 11.36 -34.26 5.29
CA GLU A 59 11.36 -35.06 4.07
C GLU A 59 10.03 -35.81 3.90
N GLU A 60 9.51 -36.39 4.99
CA GLU A 60 8.20 -37.02 5.01
C GLU A 60 7.09 -35.99 4.73
N TRP A 61 7.20 -34.78 5.28
CA TRP A 61 6.27 -33.69 5.02
C TRP A 61 6.29 -33.26 3.55
N ALA A 62 7.49 -33.05 2.99
CA ALA A 62 7.65 -32.65 1.60
C ALA A 62 7.05 -33.69 0.65
N TYR A 63 7.32 -34.98 0.91
CA TYR A 63 6.73 -36.08 0.15
C TYR A 63 5.20 -36.11 0.28
N PHE A 64 4.66 -36.04 1.50
CA PHE A 64 3.22 -36.03 1.74
C PHE A 64 2.53 -34.85 1.02
N TYR A 65 3.11 -33.65 1.12
CA TYR A 65 2.57 -32.46 0.50
C TYR A 65 2.58 -32.57 -1.04
N ASP A 66 3.66 -33.10 -1.63
CA ASP A 66 3.72 -33.35 -3.07
C ASP A 66 2.70 -34.41 -3.50
N GLN A 67 2.50 -35.50 -2.75
CA GLN A 67 1.43 -36.47 -3.07
C GLN A 67 0.03 -35.85 -3.03
N LYS A 68 -0.23 -34.96 -2.07
CA LYS A 68 -1.51 -34.24 -1.98
C LYS A 68 -1.66 -33.18 -3.07
N ARG A 69 -0.55 -32.63 -3.57
CA ARG A 69 -0.50 -31.55 -4.58
C ARG A 69 0.66 -31.74 -5.56
N PRO A 70 0.57 -32.74 -6.46
CA PRO A 70 1.69 -33.11 -7.32
C PRO A 70 2.15 -31.95 -8.19
N GLY A 71 3.44 -31.62 -8.13
CA GLY A 71 4.05 -30.58 -8.97
C GLY A 71 3.60 -29.15 -8.67
N ALA A 72 2.87 -28.92 -7.58
CA ALA A 72 2.40 -27.58 -7.23
C ALA A 72 3.55 -26.64 -6.87
N LEU A 73 4.59 -27.14 -6.19
CA LEU A 73 5.79 -26.37 -5.85
C LEU A 73 6.62 -26.02 -7.09
N ASP A 74 6.78 -26.96 -8.02
CA ASP A 74 7.49 -26.73 -9.28
C ASP A 74 6.77 -25.70 -10.15
N THR A 75 5.45 -25.84 -10.28
CA THR A 75 4.61 -24.90 -11.02
C THR A 75 4.72 -23.50 -10.42
N ALA A 76 4.59 -23.36 -9.10
CA ALA A 76 4.75 -22.07 -8.44
C ALA A 76 6.16 -21.49 -8.64
N SER A 77 7.20 -22.31 -8.55
CA SER A 77 8.59 -21.88 -8.77
C SER A 77 8.82 -21.37 -10.20
N GLN A 78 8.29 -22.08 -11.20
CA GLN A 78 8.37 -21.67 -12.61
C GLN A 78 7.63 -20.36 -12.87
N GLU A 79 6.44 -20.19 -12.29
CA GLU A 79 5.66 -18.95 -12.44
C GLU A 79 6.36 -17.75 -11.79
N ILE A 80 6.95 -17.93 -10.60
CA ILE A 80 7.75 -16.90 -9.94
C ILE A 80 8.96 -16.55 -10.80
N TYR A 81 9.69 -17.56 -11.29
CA TYR A 81 10.86 -17.33 -12.14
C TYR A 81 10.50 -16.60 -13.45
N SER A 82 9.38 -16.95 -14.08
CA SER A 82 8.84 -16.24 -15.25
C SER A 82 8.55 -14.76 -14.93
N ALA A 83 8.03 -14.45 -13.73
CA ALA A 83 7.84 -13.08 -13.28
C ALA A 83 9.18 -12.36 -12.99
N ILE A 84 10.19 -13.06 -12.47
CA ILE A 84 11.55 -12.52 -12.32
C ILE A 84 12.14 -12.13 -13.69
N GLU A 85 11.96 -12.94 -14.72
CA GLU A 85 12.44 -12.59 -16.07
C GLU A 85 11.76 -11.33 -16.63
N LYS A 86 10.47 -11.13 -16.33
CA LYS A 86 9.76 -9.89 -16.68
C LYS A 86 10.31 -8.69 -15.91
N LEU A 87 10.56 -8.86 -14.60
CA LEU A 87 11.17 -7.81 -13.78
C LEU A 87 12.57 -7.46 -14.26
N ARG A 88 13.38 -8.45 -14.64
CA ARG A 88 14.73 -8.24 -15.21
C ARG A 88 14.68 -7.36 -16.45
N LYS A 89 13.78 -7.66 -17.39
CA LYS A 89 13.57 -6.84 -18.59
C LYS A 89 13.04 -5.44 -18.26
N ALA A 90 12.22 -5.30 -17.23
CA ALA A 90 11.75 -4.00 -16.78
C ALA A 90 12.88 -3.18 -16.15
N LEU A 91 13.79 -3.81 -15.39
CA LEU A 91 14.95 -3.14 -14.79
C LEU A 91 15.91 -2.59 -15.83
N GLU A 92 16.03 -3.24 -17.00
CA GLU A 92 16.80 -2.69 -18.15
C GLU A 92 16.24 -1.35 -18.67
N LEU A 93 14.97 -1.04 -18.38
CA LEU A 93 14.32 0.22 -18.75
C LEU A 93 14.39 1.28 -17.64
N VAL A 94 14.90 0.94 -16.46
CA VAL A 94 14.99 1.87 -15.33
C VAL A 94 16.33 2.59 -15.39
N ASP A 95 16.29 3.84 -15.81
CA ASP A 95 17.40 4.79 -15.74
C ASP A 95 17.13 5.93 -14.74
N GLU A 96 18.13 6.78 -14.53
CA GLU A 96 18.03 7.91 -13.60
C GLU A 96 16.93 8.90 -13.99
N ASP A 97 16.72 9.11 -15.30
CA ASP A 97 15.70 10.02 -15.81
C ASP A 97 14.29 9.50 -15.55
N LEU A 98 14.04 8.20 -15.75
CA LEU A 98 12.77 7.58 -15.43
C LEU A 98 12.47 7.62 -13.93
N VAL A 99 13.48 7.38 -13.09
CA VAL A 99 13.36 7.49 -11.63
C VAL A 99 13.07 8.94 -11.24
N ARG A 100 13.79 9.92 -11.80
CA ARG A 100 13.56 11.34 -11.57
C ARG A 100 12.14 11.73 -11.95
N HIS A 101 11.68 11.32 -13.13
CA HIS A 101 10.33 11.57 -13.59
C HIS A 101 9.29 11.00 -12.63
N TRP A 102 9.47 9.75 -12.18
CA TRP A 102 8.59 9.14 -11.19
C TRP A 102 8.53 9.95 -9.88
N VAL A 103 9.67 10.44 -9.38
CA VAL A 103 9.72 11.31 -8.19
C VAL A 103 8.97 12.62 -8.41
N GLU A 104 9.12 13.25 -9.57
CA GLU A 104 8.41 14.48 -9.91
C GLU A 104 6.89 14.27 -10.00
N GLU A 105 6.43 13.17 -10.61
CA GLU A 105 5.01 12.80 -10.60
C GLU A 105 4.50 12.57 -9.17
N ALA A 106 5.25 11.78 -8.40
CA ALA A 106 4.85 11.33 -7.07
C ALA A 106 4.80 12.48 -6.06
N VAL A 107 5.72 13.43 -6.17
CA VAL A 107 5.87 14.57 -5.26
C VAL A 107 5.20 15.81 -5.86
N LEU A 108 5.76 16.37 -6.94
CA LEU A 108 5.37 17.69 -7.44
C LEU A 108 3.96 17.72 -8.00
N LYS A 109 3.62 16.77 -8.88
CA LYS A 109 2.28 16.78 -9.48
C LYS A 109 1.20 16.45 -8.47
N ARG A 110 1.48 15.54 -7.54
CA ARG A 110 0.52 15.17 -6.49
C ARG A 110 0.26 16.33 -5.53
N THR A 111 1.29 17.02 -5.06
CA THR A 111 1.14 18.17 -4.16
C THR A 111 0.46 19.33 -4.88
N TYR A 112 0.88 19.65 -6.10
CA TYR A 112 0.25 20.71 -6.90
C TYR A 112 -1.22 20.42 -7.21
N ALA A 113 -1.55 19.17 -7.59
CA ALA A 113 -2.94 18.80 -7.85
C ALA A 113 -3.81 18.90 -6.59
N ALA A 114 -3.30 18.47 -5.43
CA ALA A 114 -4.02 18.60 -4.17
C ALA A 114 -4.28 20.08 -3.84
N TRP A 115 -3.23 20.92 -3.92
CA TRP A 115 -3.30 22.36 -3.72
C TRP A 115 -4.31 23.05 -4.64
N ARG A 116 -4.33 22.69 -5.92
CA ARG A 116 -5.30 23.22 -6.90
C ARG A 116 -6.74 22.77 -6.65
N ILE A 117 -6.95 21.55 -6.18
CA ILE A 117 -8.28 21.06 -5.81
C ILE A 117 -8.80 21.82 -4.59
N GLN A 118 -7.98 21.98 -3.56
CA GLN A 118 -8.30 22.76 -2.36
C GLN A 118 -8.72 24.19 -2.72
N GLU A 119 -7.87 24.90 -3.50
CA GLU A 119 -8.14 26.26 -3.94
C GLU A 119 -9.45 26.35 -4.77
N THR A 120 -9.64 25.44 -5.72
CA THR A 120 -10.82 25.45 -6.61
C THR A 120 -12.12 25.27 -5.83
N ILE A 121 -12.13 24.35 -4.87
CA ILE A 121 -13.30 24.06 -4.04
C ILE A 121 -13.66 25.27 -3.18
N LEU A 122 -12.69 25.83 -2.44
CA LEU A 122 -12.94 26.95 -1.55
C LEU A 122 -13.33 28.22 -2.30
N ARG A 123 -12.70 28.52 -3.44
CA ARG A 123 -13.12 29.63 -4.32
C ARG A 123 -14.56 29.47 -4.80
N HIS A 124 -14.98 28.25 -5.12
CA HIS A 124 -16.34 27.99 -5.58
C HIS A 124 -17.35 28.20 -4.46
N ILE A 125 -17.07 27.69 -3.25
CA ILE A 125 -17.92 27.89 -2.07
C ILE A 125 -18.01 29.39 -1.72
N ALA A 126 -16.87 30.10 -1.70
CA ALA A 126 -16.84 31.54 -1.43
C ALA A 126 -17.69 32.32 -2.43
N LYS A 127 -17.61 31.98 -3.72
CA LYS A 127 -18.44 32.57 -4.77
C LYS A 127 -19.94 32.30 -4.55
N LEU A 128 -20.33 31.08 -4.16
CA LEU A 128 -21.72 30.74 -3.84
C LEU A 128 -22.24 31.53 -2.63
N GLN A 129 -21.38 31.81 -1.66
CA GLN A 129 -21.71 32.60 -0.46
C GLN A 129 -21.61 34.12 -0.67
N GLY A 130 -21.09 34.58 -1.81
CA GLY A 130 -20.82 36.01 -2.05
C GLY A 130 -19.74 36.59 -1.14
N LYS A 131 -18.82 35.76 -0.64
CA LYS A 131 -17.76 36.12 0.31
C LYS A 131 -16.37 36.10 -0.34
N PRO A 132 -15.40 36.86 0.19
CA PRO A 132 -14.02 36.80 -0.30
C PRO A 132 -13.37 35.45 0.08
N PHE A 133 -12.43 35.01 -0.76
CA PHE A 133 -11.59 33.84 -0.50
C PHE A 133 -10.13 34.27 -0.37
N ARG A 134 -9.43 33.72 0.62
CA ARG A 134 -7.98 33.81 0.79
C ARG A 134 -7.40 32.41 0.93
N GLN A 135 -6.27 32.17 0.28
CA GLN A 135 -5.53 30.93 0.44
C GLN A 135 -4.72 30.94 1.74
N ALA A 136 -4.57 29.78 2.38
CA ALA A 136 -3.71 29.63 3.55
C ALA A 136 -2.26 29.92 3.20
N ASP A 137 -1.52 30.51 4.14
CA ASP A 137 -0.07 30.57 4.09
C ASP A 137 0.57 29.26 4.59
N ASP A 138 1.90 29.24 4.67
CA ASP A 138 2.65 28.04 5.06
C ASP A 138 2.33 27.61 6.50
N GLN A 139 2.26 28.56 7.45
CA GLN A 139 1.98 28.24 8.86
C GLN A 139 0.54 27.76 9.05
N GLU A 140 -0.41 28.38 8.35
CA GLU A 140 -1.82 27.99 8.35
C GLU A 140 -2.02 26.61 7.70
N SER A 141 -1.30 26.31 6.62
CA SER A 141 -1.34 25.01 5.94
C SER A 141 -0.78 23.90 6.83
N GLU A 142 0.30 24.17 7.56
CA GLU A 142 0.87 23.25 8.56
C GLU A 142 -0.11 22.99 9.72
N ALA A 143 -0.92 23.98 10.11
CA ALA A 143 -2.01 23.83 11.07
C ALA A 143 -3.27 23.13 10.50
N GLY A 144 -3.22 22.69 9.24
CA GLY A 144 -4.31 21.96 8.58
C GLY A 144 -5.43 22.84 8.01
N ILE A 145 -5.18 24.14 7.82
CA ILE A 145 -6.09 25.08 7.17
C ILE A 145 -5.69 25.22 5.70
N ASP A 146 -6.61 24.98 4.78
CA ASP A 146 -6.34 25.05 3.33
C ASP A 146 -6.73 26.42 2.72
N GLY A 147 -7.53 27.19 3.45
CA GLY A 147 -7.89 28.56 3.09
C GLY A 147 -9.01 29.12 3.95
N PHE A 148 -9.38 30.36 3.66
CA PHE A 148 -10.37 31.12 4.40
C PHE A 148 -11.45 31.61 3.45
N ILE A 149 -12.69 31.55 3.92
CA ILE A 149 -13.82 32.22 3.29
C ILE A 149 -14.29 33.27 4.28
N ASP A 150 -14.09 34.54 3.94
CA ASP A 150 -14.12 35.65 4.92
C ASP A 150 -13.09 35.37 6.03
N GLU A 151 -13.47 35.41 7.31
CA GLU A 151 -12.59 35.10 8.44
C GLU A 151 -12.66 33.63 8.88
N CYS A 152 -13.49 32.80 8.23
CA CYS A 152 -13.69 31.40 8.62
C CYS A 152 -12.63 30.47 7.98
N PRO A 153 -11.83 29.72 8.76
CA PRO A 153 -10.86 28.77 8.24
C PRO A 153 -11.55 27.49 7.76
N PHE A 154 -11.08 26.96 6.63
CA PHE A 154 -11.56 25.73 6.02
C PHE A 154 -10.43 24.73 5.77
N SER A 155 -10.75 23.45 5.92
CA SER A 155 -9.91 22.33 5.50
C SER A 155 -10.66 21.46 4.50
N VAL A 156 -10.03 21.11 3.38
CA VAL A 156 -10.59 20.32 2.29
C VAL A 156 -9.97 18.92 2.31
N ARG A 157 -10.80 17.91 2.53
CA ARG A 157 -10.37 16.52 2.73
C ARG A 157 -11.04 15.57 1.73
N PRO A 158 -10.36 14.53 1.26
CA PRO A 158 -11.03 13.51 0.46
C PRO A 158 -12.02 12.71 1.32
N VAL A 159 -13.14 12.26 0.75
CA VAL A 159 -14.16 11.46 1.47
C VAL A 159 -13.57 10.18 2.10
N SER A 160 -12.47 9.64 1.56
CA SER A 160 -11.77 8.50 2.16
C SER A 160 -11.22 8.77 3.57
N HIS A 161 -11.11 10.03 3.97
CA HIS A 161 -10.72 10.44 5.32
C HIS A 161 -11.93 10.59 6.26
N TYR A 162 -13.15 10.68 5.75
CA TYR A 162 -14.37 10.79 6.56
C TYR A 162 -14.47 9.65 7.58
N PHE A 163 -14.19 8.42 7.17
CA PHE A 163 -14.21 7.24 8.04
C PHE A 163 -12.99 7.08 8.95
N LYS A 164 -11.95 7.91 8.77
CA LYS A 164 -10.75 7.89 9.61
C LYS A 164 -10.85 8.83 10.81
N GLY A 165 -11.92 9.63 10.89
CA GLY A 165 -12.07 10.71 11.86
C GLY A 165 -11.22 11.95 11.47
N PRO A 166 -11.49 13.12 12.09
CA PRO A 166 -10.59 14.26 11.97
C PRO A 166 -9.19 13.88 12.53
N PRO A 167 -8.09 14.45 11.99
CA PRO A 167 -6.78 14.34 12.62
C PRO A 167 -6.86 14.76 14.10
N GLU A 168 -6.12 14.09 14.99
CA GLU A 168 -6.11 14.38 16.43
C GLU A 168 -5.74 15.84 16.76
N GLU A 169 -5.04 16.52 15.84
CA GLU A 169 -4.56 17.90 15.95
C GLU A 169 -5.49 18.95 15.31
N GLN A 170 -6.61 18.55 14.72
CA GLN A 170 -7.48 19.51 14.02
C GLN A 170 -8.29 20.34 15.02
N ASP A 171 -8.06 21.66 15.02
CA ASP A 171 -8.83 22.59 15.85
C ASP A 171 -10.31 22.52 15.45
N THR A 172 -11.17 22.36 16.46
CA THR A 172 -12.64 22.39 16.35
C THR A 172 -13.20 23.64 15.66
N GLN A 173 -12.40 24.70 15.51
CA GLN A 173 -12.79 25.94 14.82
C GLN A 173 -12.61 25.90 13.29
N VAL A 174 -12.01 24.84 12.73
CA VAL A 174 -11.80 24.71 11.27
C VAL A 174 -12.96 23.95 10.62
N ALA A 175 -13.66 24.60 9.68
CA ALA A 175 -14.74 23.96 8.93
C ALA A 175 -14.18 22.94 7.93
N VAL A 176 -14.78 21.75 7.85
CA VAL A 176 -14.29 20.68 6.96
C VAL A 176 -15.17 20.53 5.74
N VAL A 177 -14.56 20.58 4.55
CA VAL A 177 -15.18 20.29 3.26
C VAL A 177 -14.68 18.94 2.79
N TYR A 178 -15.59 18.02 2.49
CA TYR A 178 -15.23 16.74 1.91
C TYR A 178 -15.39 16.76 0.39
N PHE A 179 -14.51 16.05 -0.32
CA PHE A 179 -14.63 15.89 -1.76
C PHE A 179 -14.33 14.47 -2.24
N GLU A 180 -14.95 14.10 -3.35
CA GLU A 180 -14.55 12.94 -4.14
C GLU A 180 -14.41 13.34 -5.61
N LYS A 181 -13.41 12.76 -6.28
CA LYS A 181 -13.20 12.93 -7.72
C LYS A 181 -13.70 11.69 -8.43
N ASP A 182 -14.59 11.87 -9.39
CA ASP A 182 -15.01 10.81 -10.30
C ASP A 182 -14.79 11.22 -11.78
N LYS A 183 -15.22 10.39 -12.73
CA LYS A 183 -15.04 10.65 -14.17
C LYS A 183 -15.79 11.91 -14.65
N ARG A 184 -16.75 12.43 -13.89
CA ARG A 184 -17.61 13.58 -14.23
C ARG A 184 -17.13 14.88 -13.59
N GLY A 185 -16.23 14.83 -12.61
CA GLY A 185 -15.67 16.03 -11.98
C GLY A 185 -15.42 15.84 -10.49
N LEU A 186 -15.55 16.94 -9.73
CA LEU A 186 -15.47 16.96 -8.27
C LEU A 186 -16.87 17.05 -7.67
N LYS A 187 -17.19 16.13 -6.75
CA LYS A 187 -18.32 16.30 -5.84
C LYS A 187 -17.81 16.86 -4.53
N VAL A 188 -18.52 17.85 -4.01
CA VAL A 188 -18.14 18.60 -2.81
C VAL A 188 -19.29 18.49 -1.82
N TYR A 189 -18.96 18.14 -0.57
CA TYR A 189 -19.88 17.99 0.55
C TYR A 189 -19.40 18.93 1.65
N TYR A 190 -20.23 19.89 2.01
CA TYR A 190 -19.97 20.80 3.11
C TYR A 190 -21.30 21.22 3.72
N ASP A 191 -21.33 21.37 5.03
CA ASP A 191 -22.47 21.91 5.75
C ASP A 191 -22.36 23.44 5.80
N LEU A 192 -23.50 24.13 5.67
CA LEU A 192 -23.60 25.60 5.70
C LEU A 192 -23.52 26.16 7.12
#